data_AF-A0AA37MKG3-F1
#
_entry.id   AF-A0AA37MKG3-F1
#
_cell.length_a   1.000
_cell.length_b   1.000
_cell.length_c   1.000
_cell.angle_alpha   90.00
_cell.angle_beta   90.00
_cell.angle_gamma   90.00
#
_symmetry.space_group_name_H-M   'P 1'
#
loop_
_entity.id
_entity.type
_entity.pdbx_description
1 polymer ?
#
loop_
_entity_poly.entity_id
_entity_poly.type
_entity_poly.pdbx_seq_one_letter_code
_entity_poly.pdbx_strand_id
1 'polypeptide(L)'
;MDYEKIIDKYYPEDNELKRLLMHHSRQVADRCLKIAKQHPELRLDTEFLEEAAMLHDIGIFRCNAPSIQCVGTEPYICHGYLGGEILRNEGFLRHALVCERHTGTGLTRTQIERQQLPLPLDRSYEPETLEEQVVCYADKFYSKSHVAHERSVVETAQSLEKFGAEGVQKFLKWVDMFE
;
A
#
# COMPACT_ATOMS: atom_id res chain seq x y z
N MET A 1 2.26 10.17 15.39
CA MET A 1 0.79 9.91 15.40
C MET A 1 0.55 8.55 16.03
N ASP A 2 -0.60 8.32 16.65
CA ASP A 2 -0.95 7.00 17.19
C ASP A 2 -1.75 6.21 16.13
N TYR A 3 -1.06 5.48 15.25
CA TYR A 3 -1.71 4.72 14.17
C TYR A 3 -2.56 3.56 14.72
N GLU A 4 -2.24 3.02 15.90
CA GLU A 4 -3.00 1.94 16.53
C GLU A 4 -4.40 2.42 16.91
N LYS A 5 -4.52 3.62 17.49
CA LYS A 5 -5.83 4.23 17.77
C LYS A 5 -6.67 4.45 16.51
N ILE A 6 -6.03 4.80 15.40
CA ILE A 6 -6.73 4.96 14.12
C ILE A 6 -7.23 3.60 13.64
N ILE A 7 -6.39 2.56 13.64
CA ILE A 7 -6.79 1.22 13.25
C ILE A 7 -7.91 0.70 14.16
N ASP A 8 -7.79 0.83 15.48
CA ASP A 8 -8.81 0.38 16.44
C ASP A 8 -10.16 1.08 16.26
N LYS A 9 -10.16 2.34 15.83
CA LYS A 9 -11.40 3.08 15.52
C LYS A 9 -12.17 2.47 14.35
N TYR A 10 -11.48 1.97 13.32
CA TYR A 10 -12.09 1.38 12.12
C TYR A 10 -12.19 -0.15 12.18
N TYR A 11 -11.39 -0.79 13.04
CA TYR A 11 -11.33 -2.21 13.29
C TYR A 11 -11.49 -2.47 14.82
N PRO A 12 -12.67 -2.22 15.39
CA PRO A 12 -12.89 -2.30 16.84
C PRO A 12 -12.85 -3.74 17.37
N GLU A 13 -13.10 -4.73 16.50
CA GLU A 13 -13.09 -6.15 16.85
C GLU A 13 -11.78 -6.81 16.44
N ASP A 14 -11.25 -7.67 17.32
CA ASP A 14 -10.10 -8.54 17.01
C ASP A 14 -10.54 -9.76 16.17
N ASN A 15 -10.94 -9.49 14.93
CA ASN A 15 -11.36 -10.48 13.96
C ASN A 15 -10.23 -10.85 12.97
N GLU A 16 -10.48 -11.87 12.13
CA GLU A 16 -9.49 -12.36 11.17
C GLU A 16 -9.00 -11.28 10.20
N LEU A 17 -9.89 -10.38 9.78
CA LEU A 17 -9.54 -9.27 8.90
C LEU A 17 -8.59 -8.29 9.57
N LYS A 18 -8.84 -7.90 10.83
CA LYS A 18 -7.95 -7.02 11.59
C LYS A 18 -6.58 -7.65 11.77
N ARG A 19 -6.53 -8.93 12.15
CA ARG A 19 -5.26 -9.66 12.30
C ARG A 19 -4.49 -9.76 10.99
N LEU A 20 -5.20 -10.00 9.88
CA LEU A 20 -4.61 -10.02 8.54
C LEU A 20 -4.04 -8.66 8.13
N LEU A 21 -4.80 -7.58 8.33
CA LEU A 21 -4.35 -6.20 8.10
C LEU A 21 -3.08 -5.93 8.91
N MET A 22 -3.13 -6.12 10.22
CA MET A 22 -2.02 -5.83 11.13
C MET A 22 -0.75 -6.62 10.77
N HIS A 23 -0.90 -7.91 10.44
CA HIS A 23 0.22 -8.75 10.03
C HIS A 23 0.85 -8.25 8.72
N HIS A 24 0.05 -8.06 7.66
CA HIS A 24 0.53 -7.57 6.37
C HIS A 24 1.20 -6.20 6.51
N SER A 25 0.52 -5.25 7.15
CA SER A 25 1.01 -3.91 7.42
C SER A 25 2.35 -3.91 8.17
N ARG A 26 2.52 -4.80 9.16
CA ARG A 26 3.80 -4.94 9.89
C ARG A 26 4.93 -5.44 8.98
N GLN A 27 4.66 -6.41 8.10
CA GLN A 27 5.66 -6.89 7.14
C GLN A 27 6.13 -5.76 6.22
N VAL A 28 5.19 -4.94 5.72
CA VAL A 28 5.51 -3.77 4.90
C VAL A 28 6.33 -2.75 5.68
N ALA A 29 5.92 -2.44 6.92
CA ALA A 29 6.63 -1.49 7.78
C ALA A 29 8.06 -1.94 8.11
N ASP A 30 8.26 -3.22 8.44
CA ASP A 30 9.59 -3.79 8.70
C ASP A 30 10.52 -3.64 7.50
N ARG A 31 10.00 -3.90 6.29
CA ARG A 31 10.78 -3.70 5.07
C ARG A 31 11.09 -2.23 4.82
N CYS A 32 10.15 -1.32 5.03
CA CYS A 32 10.39 0.12 4.91
C CYS A 32 11.51 0.59 5.85
N LEU A 33 11.48 0.15 7.11
CA LEU A 33 12.50 0.48 8.11
C LEU A 33 13.85 -0.17 7.79
N LYS A 34 13.86 -1.37 7.23
CA LYS A 34 15.07 -2.03 6.73
C LYS A 34 15.71 -1.21 5.61
N ILE A 35 14.94 -0.78 4.61
CA ILE A 35 15.41 0.08 3.50
C ILE A 35 15.99 1.38 4.06
N ALA A 36 15.26 2.07 4.96
CA ALA A 36 15.75 3.31 5.58
C ALA A 36 17.05 3.13 6.36
N LYS A 37 17.22 1.99 7.03
CA LYS A 37 18.47 1.64 7.72
C LYS A 37 19.63 1.35 6.76
N GLN A 38 19.36 0.71 5.63
CA GLN A 38 20.37 0.38 4.62
C GLN A 38 20.80 1.60 3.81
N HIS A 39 19.92 2.58 3.66
CA HIS A 39 20.10 3.77 2.83
C HIS A 39 19.99 5.09 3.63
N PRO A 40 20.88 5.36 4.61
CA PRO A 40 20.85 6.59 5.40
C PRO A 40 21.03 7.86 4.54
N GLU A 41 21.63 7.75 3.35
CA GLU A 41 21.77 8.83 2.38
C GLU A 41 20.44 9.36 1.85
N LEU A 42 19.39 8.54 1.85
CA LEU A 42 18.04 8.94 1.42
C LEU A 42 17.32 9.82 2.46
N ARG A 43 17.80 9.84 3.71
CA ARG A 43 17.25 10.67 4.81
C ARG A 43 15.74 10.50 5.01
N LEU A 44 15.26 9.26 4.91
CA LEU A 44 13.85 8.91 5.02
C LEU A 44 13.32 9.17 6.44
N ASP A 45 12.11 9.71 6.52
CA ASP A 45 11.36 9.88 7.77
C ASP A 45 10.86 8.51 8.27
N THR A 46 11.61 7.87 9.18
CA THR A 46 11.31 6.51 9.65
C THR A 46 10.02 6.41 10.45
N GLU A 47 9.66 7.45 11.22
CA GLU A 47 8.40 7.50 11.96
C GLU A 47 7.23 7.54 10.96
N PHE A 48 7.30 8.41 9.96
CA PHE A 48 6.28 8.46 8.90
C PHE A 48 6.20 7.17 8.10
N LEU A 49 7.33 6.54 7.75
CA LEU A 49 7.33 5.27 7.02
C LEU A 49 6.59 4.17 7.77
N GLU A 50 6.85 4.02 9.06
CA GLU A 50 6.17 3.03 9.89
C GLU A 50 4.67 3.33 9.99
N GLU A 51 4.30 4.56 10.31
CA GLU A 51 2.90 4.98 10.39
C GLU A 51 2.15 4.75 9.06
N ALA A 52 2.75 5.17 7.94
CA ALA A 52 2.13 5.08 6.62
C ALA A 52 2.03 3.63 6.15
N ALA A 53 3.06 2.81 6.37
CA ALA A 53 3.00 1.38 6.09
C ALA A 53 1.98 0.66 6.97
N MET A 54 1.81 1.08 8.23
CA MET A 54 0.77 0.49 9.08
C MET A 54 -0.65 0.79 8.59
N LEU A 55 -0.86 1.99 8.00
CA LEU A 55 -2.16 2.50 7.60
C LEU A 55 -2.50 2.32 6.11
N HIS A 56 -1.55 1.96 5.24
CA HIS A 56 -1.72 2.00 3.78
C HIS A 56 -2.97 1.25 3.25
N ASP A 57 -3.33 0.15 3.93
CA ASP A 57 -4.45 -0.73 3.60
C ASP A 57 -5.69 -0.52 4.50
N ILE A 58 -5.78 0.56 5.28
CA ILE A 58 -6.89 0.75 6.22
C ILE A 58 -8.28 0.75 5.56
N GLY A 59 -8.36 0.94 4.24
CA GLY A 59 -9.61 0.90 3.48
C GLY A 59 -10.14 -0.50 3.13
N ILE A 60 -9.37 -1.59 3.32
CA ILE A 60 -9.74 -2.91 2.78
C ILE A 60 -11.07 -3.46 3.31
N PHE A 61 -11.50 -3.08 4.53
CA PHE A 61 -12.76 -3.54 5.10
C PHE A 61 -14.00 -3.08 4.33
N ARG A 62 -13.88 -1.99 3.56
CA ARG A 62 -14.97 -1.50 2.70
C ARG A 62 -15.08 -2.27 1.39
N CYS A 63 -14.07 -3.08 1.05
CA CYS A 63 -14.02 -3.82 -0.20
C CYS A 63 -14.58 -5.24 -0.09
N ASN A 64 -15.01 -5.79 -1.23
CA ASN A 64 -15.43 -7.17 -1.38
C ASN A 64 -14.29 -8.03 -1.92
N ALA A 65 -13.62 -8.79 -1.04
CA ALA A 65 -12.59 -9.75 -1.39
C ALA A 65 -12.60 -10.90 -0.37
N PRO A 66 -13.55 -11.84 -0.47
CA PRO A 66 -13.76 -12.86 0.57
C PRO A 66 -12.55 -13.77 0.82
N SER A 67 -11.69 -13.96 -0.20
CA SER A 67 -10.45 -14.74 -0.08
C SER A 67 -9.43 -14.15 0.90
N ILE A 68 -9.63 -12.90 1.32
CA ILE A 68 -8.81 -12.19 2.31
C ILE A 68 -9.71 -11.56 3.39
N GLN A 69 -10.83 -12.22 3.72
CA GLN A 69 -11.75 -11.85 4.81
C GLN A 69 -12.46 -10.50 4.63
N CYS A 70 -12.38 -9.87 3.46
CA CYS A 70 -13.06 -8.60 3.18
C CYS A 70 -14.49 -8.88 2.67
N VAL A 71 -15.49 -8.45 3.43
CA VAL A 71 -16.93 -8.66 3.15
C VAL A 71 -17.70 -7.35 2.88
N GLY A 72 -16.97 -6.29 2.55
CA GLY A 72 -17.54 -5.00 2.15
C GLY A 72 -18.20 -5.06 0.77
N THR A 73 -18.55 -3.89 0.23
CA THR A 73 -19.31 -3.77 -1.03
C THR A 73 -18.47 -3.28 -2.19
N GLU A 74 -17.38 -2.55 -1.93
CA GLU A 74 -16.62 -1.87 -2.98
C GLU A 74 -15.66 -2.83 -3.71
N PRO A 75 -15.34 -2.56 -4.99
CA PRO A 75 -14.28 -3.28 -5.69
C PRO A 75 -12.95 -3.18 -4.93
N TYR A 76 -12.18 -4.28 -4.86
CA TYR A 76 -10.92 -4.30 -4.10
C TYR A 76 -9.91 -3.24 -4.55
N ILE A 77 -9.92 -2.85 -5.83
CA ILE A 77 -9.05 -1.78 -6.36
C ILE A 77 -9.27 -0.42 -5.67
N CYS A 78 -10.43 -0.20 -5.03
CA CYS A 78 -10.75 1.06 -4.36
C CYS A 78 -10.17 1.17 -2.94
N HIS A 79 -9.58 0.12 -2.36
CA HIS A 79 -9.12 0.15 -0.95
C HIS A 79 -8.18 1.32 -0.64
N GLY A 80 -7.25 1.64 -1.56
CA GLY A 80 -6.34 2.77 -1.41
C GLY A 80 -7.05 4.13 -1.41
N TYR A 81 -7.99 4.34 -2.34
CA TYR A 81 -8.84 5.53 -2.38
C TYR A 81 -9.69 5.68 -1.11
N LEU A 82 -10.35 4.60 -0.70
CA LEU A 82 -11.21 4.57 0.49
C LEU A 82 -10.42 4.78 1.79
N GLY A 83 -9.21 4.22 1.87
CA GLY A 83 -8.26 4.47 2.96
C GLY A 83 -7.79 5.93 2.98
N GLY A 84 -7.55 6.51 1.81
CA GLY A 84 -7.26 7.94 1.65
C GLY A 84 -8.37 8.84 2.21
N GLU A 85 -9.63 8.55 1.91
CA GLU A 85 -10.77 9.29 2.45
C GLU A 85 -10.86 9.20 3.98
N ILE A 86 -10.63 8.01 4.54
CA ILE A 86 -10.58 7.79 5.98
C ILE A 86 -9.53 8.71 6.61
N LEU A 87 -8.30 8.66 6.12
CA LEU A 87 -7.20 9.41 6.72
C LEU A 87 -7.31 10.92 6.49
N ARG A 88 -7.91 11.38 5.38
CA ARG A 88 -8.26 12.79 5.17
C ARG A 88 -9.26 13.28 6.22
N ASN A 89 -10.27 12.47 6.54
CA ASN A 89 -11.27 12.82 7.56
C ASN A 89 -10.69 12.83 8.99
N GLU A 90 -9.67 12.01 9.25
CA GLU A 90 -8.90 12.05 10.50
C GLU A 90 -7.86 13.18 10.55
N GLY A 91 -7.65 13.92 9.45
CA GLY A 91 -6.70 15.04 9.37
C GLY A 91 -5.28 14.67 8.95
N PHE A 92 -5.04 13.44 8.49
CA PHE A 92 -3.72 12.90 8.13
C PHE A 92 -3.50 12.86 6.61
N LEU A 93 -3.38 14.03 6.00
CA LEU A 93 -3.25 14.17 4.54
C LEU A 93 -2.03 13.42 3.97
N ARG A 94 -0.86 13.46 4.64
CA ARG A 94 0.35 12.77 4.14
C ARG A 94 0.14 11.25 4.05
N HIS A 95 -0.49 10.65 5.07
CA HIS A 95 -0.77 9.21 5.10
C HIS A 95 -1.88 8.82 4.12
N ALA A 96 -2.86 9.70 3.91
CA ALA A 96 -3.90 9.51 2.91
C ALA A 96 -3.31 9.38 1.49
N LEU A 97 -2.29 10.17 1.15
CA LEU A 97 -1.62 10.08 -0.15
C LEU A 97 -0.92 8.72 -0.34
N VAL A 98 -0.30 8.17 0.71
CA VAL A 98 0.29 6.82 0.65
C VAL A 98 -0.78 5.77 0.40
N CYS A 99 -1.93 5.84 1.08
CA CYS A 99 -3.07 4.95 0.81
C CYS A 99 -3.52 5.05 -0.65
N GLU A 100 -3.69 6.24 -1.18
CA GLU A 100 -4.13 6.45 -2.56
C GLU A 100 -3.09 5.92 -3.58
N ARG A 101 -1.80 5.99 -3.27
CA ARG A 101 -0.72 5.81 -4.27
C ARG A 101 0.03 4.48 -4.21
N HIS A 102 -0.22 3.63 -3.22
CA HIS A 102 0.53 2.37 -3.05
C HIS A 102 0.08 1.21 -3.94
N THR A 103 -1.12 1.30 -4.55
CA THR A 103 -1.68 0.20 -5.35
C THR A 103 -0.86 -0.04 -6.62
N GLY A 104 -0.50 -1.30 -6.87
CA GLY A 104 0.46 -1.64 -7.93
C GLY A 104 1.79 -0.91 -7.69
N THR A 105 2.34 -0.29 -8.74
CA THR A 105 3.48 0.64 -8.65
C THR A 105 3.02 2.10 -8.80
N GLY A 106 1.81 2.39 -8.30
CA GLY A 106 1.02 3.56 -8.66
C GLY A 106 0.21 3.36 -9.94
N LEU A 107 -0.95 4.03 -10.01
CA LEU A 107 -1.86 3.96 -11.16
C LEU A 107 -1.85 5.29 -11.92
N THR A 108 -1.52 5.25 -13.20
CA THR A 108 -1.61 6.44 -14.06
C THR A 108 -3.07 6.71 -14.43
N ARG A 109 -3.38 7.98 -14.72
CA ARG A 109 -4.70 8.37 -15.23
C ARG A 109 -5.10 7.55 -16.47
N THR A 110 -4.17 7.35 -17.41
CA THR A 110 -4.39 6.56 -18.62
C THR A 110 -4.74 5.10 -18.30
N GLN A 111 -4.10 4.50 -17.30
CA GLN A 111 -4.45 3.14 -16.85
C GLN A 111 -5.86 3.09 -16.27
N ILE A 112 -6.23 4.07 -15.42
CA ILE A 112 -7.57 4.17 -14.82
C ILE A 112 -8.63 4.29 -15.91
N GLU A 113 -8.45 5.20 -16.87
CA GLU A 113 -9.39 5.41 -17.99
C GLU A 113 -9.48 4.17 -18.90
N ARG A 114 -8.35 3.61 -19.33
CA ARG A 114 -8.30 2.45 -20.25
C ARG A 114 -8.91 1.19 -19.62
N GLN A 115 -8.68 0.96 -18.34
CA GLN A 115 -9.20 -0.22 -17.63
C GLN A 115 -10.59 0.04 -17.01
N GLN A 116 -11.13 1.26 -17.16
CA GLN A 116 -12.41 1.67 -16.56
C GLN A 116 -12.45 1.42 -15.04
N LEU A 117 -11.34 1.71 -14.36
CA LEU A 117 -11.28 1.51 -12.91
C LEU A 117 -12.20 2.53 -12.22
N PRO A 118 -12.96 2.12 -11.18
CA PRO A 118 -13.88 2.98 -10.46
C PRO A 118 -13.16 3.89 -9.46
N LEU A 119 -12.23 4.72 -9.97
CA LEU A 119 -11.42 5.65 -9.19
C LEU A 119 -11.66 7.09 -9.69
N PRO A 120 -11.78 8.09 -8.79
CA PRO A 120 -11.86 9.49 -9.18
C PRO A 120 -10.66 9.95 -10.00
N LEU A 121 -10.88 10.65 -11.12
CA LEU A 121 -9.83 11.14 -12.02
C LEU A 121 -9.30 12.54 -11.68
N ASP A 122 -9.75 13.11 -10.56
CA ASP A 122 -9.41 14.45 -10.09
C ASP A 122 -8.09 14.52 -9.30
N ARG A 123 -7.37 13.39 -9.20
CA ARG A 123 -6.13 13.25 -8.41
C ARG A 123 -5.15 12.25 -9.02
N SER A 124 -3.91 12.27 -8.52
CA SER A 124 -2.84 11.34 -8.89
C SER A 124 -2.77 10.16 -7.92
N TYR A 125 -2.67 8.95 -8.48
CA TYR A 125 -2.46 7.69 -7.74
C TYR A 125 -1.04 7.16 -7.95
N GLU A 126 -0.11 8.02 -8.36
CA GLU A 126 1.30 7.68 -8.49
C GLU A 126 2.09 8.16 -7.28
N PRO A 127 2.99 7.34 -6.72
CA PRO A 127 3.83 7.76 -5.60
C PRO A 127 4.82 8.84 -6.06
N GLU A 128 4.87 9.95 -5.32
CA GLU A 128 5.66 11.13 -5.68
C GLU A 128 6.88 11.29 -4.77
N THR A 129 6.69 11.18 -3.46
CA THR A 129 7.78 11.29 -2.46
C THR A 129 8.58 10.01 -2.34
N LEU A 130 9.80 10.07 -1.78
CA LEU A 130 10.61 8.88 -1.55
C LEU A 130 9.92 7.93 -0.56
N GLU A 131 9.29 8.46 0.48
CA GLU A 131 8.57 7.65 1.46
C GLU A 131 7.35 6.95 0.83
N GLU A 132 6.59 7.63 -0.03
CA GLU A 132 5.51 7.01 -0.80
C GLU A 132 6.03 5.88 -1.71
N GLN A 133 7.16 6.10 -2.37
CA GLN A 133 7.79 5.10 -3.23
C GLN A 133 8.28 3.90 -2.43
N VAL A 134 8.89 4.10 -1.26
CA VAL A 134 9.37 3.03 -0.38
C VAL A 134 8.21 2.18 0.13
N VAL A 135 7.12 2.79 0.59
CA VAL A 135 5.93 2.02 1.04
C VAL A 135 5.30 1.26 -0.13
N CYS A 136 5.12 1.93 -1.28
CA CYS A 136 4.59 1.30 -2.49
C CYS A 136 5.46 0.12 -2.96
N TYR A 137 6.78 0.28 -2.95
CA TYR A 137 7.74 -0.77 -3.28
C TYR A 137 7.66 -1.93 -2.29
N ALA A 138 7.70 -1.63 -0.98
CA ALA A 138 7.76 -2.63 0.07
C ALA A 138 6.51 -3.52 0.10
N ASP A 139 5.33 -2.95 -0.16
CA ASP A 139 4.07 -3.69 -0.25
C ASP A 139 4.10 -4.79 -1.33
N LYS A 140 4.89 -4.65 -2.40
CA LYS A 140 4.86 -5.61 -3.53
C LYS A 140 5.41 -7.00 -3.16
N PHE A 141 6.24 -7.05 -2.13
CA PHE A 141 6.87 -8.28 -1.64
C PHE A 141 5.92 -9.17 -0.85
N TYR A 142 4.81 -8.61 -0.35
CA TYR A 142 3.90 -9.30 0.56
C TYR A 142 2.51 -9.48 -0.07
N SER A 143 1.79 -10.52 0.35
CA SER A 143 0.46 -10.80 -0.14
C SER A 143 -0.45 -11.28 0.98
N LYS A 144 -1.62 -10.65 1.08
CA LYS A 144 -2.66 -11.03 2.05
C LYS A 144 -3.21 -12.46 1.84
N SER A 145 -3.01 -13.07 0.68
CA SER A 145 -3.41 -14.47 0.43
C SER A 145 -2.31 -15.50 0.76
N HIS A 146 -1.06 -15.06 0.90
CA HIS A 146 0.09 -15.92 1.19
C HIS A 146 1.00 -15.24 2.22
N VAL A 147 0.45 -14.96 3.40
CA VAL A 147 1.06 -14.09 4.42
C VAL A 147 2.43 -14.57 4.93
N ALA A 148 2.72 -15.87 4.85
CA ALA A 148 3.99 -16.44 5.31
C ALA A 148 5.12 -16.32 4.26
N HIS A 149 4.82 -15.95 3.01
CA HIS A 149 5.80 -15.88 1.93
C HIS A 149 6.20 -14.45 1.63
N GLU A 150 7.47 -14.11 1.88
CA GLU A 150 8.09 -12.92 1.30
C GLU A 150 8.55 -13.28 -0.12
N ARG A 151 8.03 -12.57 -1.12
CA ARG A 151 8.45 -12.78 -2.50
C ARG A 151 9.91 -12.35 -2.69
N SER A 152 10.62 -12.99 -3.61
CA SER A 152 11.85 -12.43 -4.15
C SER A 152 11.58 -11.26 -5.12
N VAL A 153 12.62 -10.52 -5.49
CA VAL A 153 12.55 -9.51 -6.57
C VAL A 153 12.02 -10.12 -7.86
N VAL A 154 12.49 -11.31 -8.22
CA VAL A 154 12.09 -12.01 -9.45
C VAL A 154 10.61 -12.38 -9.41
N GLU A 155 10.15 -13.00 -8.32
CA GLU A 155 8.73 -13.36 -8.15
C GLU A 155 7.83 -12.11 -8.15
N THR A 156 8.29 -11.03 -7.53
CA THR A 156 7.56 -9.77 -7.49
C THR A 156 7.44 -9.16 -8.88
N ALA A 157 8.53 -9.09 -9.64
CA ALA A 157 8.52 -8.60 -11.02
C ALA A 157 7.58 -9.42 -11.92
N GLN A 158 7.66 -10.76 -11.84
CA GLN A 158 6.74 -11.66 -12.57
C GLN A 158 5.27 -11.41 -12.20
N SER A 159 4.97 -11.16 -10.92
CA SER A 159 3.61 -10.87 -10.47
C SER A 159 3.04 -9.57 -11.03
N LEU A 160 3.91 -8.62 -11.41
CA LEU A 160 3.55 -7.31 -11.96
C LEU A 160 3.35 -7.35 -13.49
N GLU A 161 3.93 -8.32 -14.21
CA GLU A 161 3.84 -8.42 -15.68
C GLU A 161 2.41 -8.44 -16.20
N LYS A 162 1.49 -9.06 -15.45
CA LYS A 162 0.06 -9.12 -15.79
C LYS A 162 -0.63 -7.75 -15.86
N PHE A 163 -0.03 -6.71 -15.27
CA PHE A 163 -0.54 -5.34 -15.28
C PHE A 163 0.16 -4.44 -16.31
N GLY A 164 1.18 -4.96 -17.01
CA GLY A 164 1.90 -4.26 -18.07
C GLY A 164 3.37 -3.96 -17.75
N ALA A 165 4.16 -3.76 -18.80
CA ALA A 165 5.61 -3.59 -18.71
C ALA A 165 6.05 -2.32 -17.96
N GLU A 166 5.26 -1.24 -18.00
CA GLU A 166 5.58 0.02 -17.33
C GLU A 166 5.71 -0.15 -15.81
N GLY A 167 4.82 -0.92 -15.19
CA GLY A 167 4.88 -1.20 -13.76
C GLY A 167 6.11 -2.02 -13.38
N VAL A 168 6.46 -3.02 -14.20
CA VAL A 168 7.70 -3.81 -14.01
C VAL A 168 8.93 -2.92 -14.12
N GLN A 169 9.00 -2.03 -15.11
CA GLN A 169 10.13 -1.10 -15.27
C GLN A 169 10.25 -0.14 -14.08
N LYS A 170 9.14 0.38 -13.55
CA LYS A 170 9.15 1.25 -12.36
C LYS A 170 9.64 0.46 -11.13
N PHE A 171 9.16 -0.78 -10.95
CA PHE A 171 9.62 -1.67 -9.90
C PHE A 171 11.12 -1.98 -9.97
N LEU A 172 11.66 -2.29 -11.16
CA LEU A 172 13.09 -2.59 -11.32
C LEU A 172 13.97 -1.37 -11.01
N LYS A 173 13.52 -0.15 -11.34
CA LYS A 173 14.21 1.07 -10.91
C LYS A 173 14.25 1.21 -9.39
N TRP A 174 13.17 0.84 -8.70
CA TRP A 174 13.15 0.82 -7.24
C TRP A 174 14.05 -0.25 -6.66
N VAL A 175 14.19 -1.41 -7.32
CA VAL A 175 15.19 -2.43 -6.93
C VAL A 175 16.59 -1.82 -6.98
N ASP A 176 16.96 -1.13 -8.06
CA ASP A 176 18.28 -0.49 -8.16
C ASP A 176 18.52 0.61 -7.09
N MET A 177 17.45 1.16 -6.51
CA MET A 177 17.51 2.22 -5.50
C MET A 177 17.49 1.71 -4.06
N PHE A 178 16.82 0.58 -3.79
CA PHE A 178 16.46 0.15 -2.43
C PHE A 178 16.99 -1.24 -2.04
N GLU A 179 17.61 -1.99 -2.95
CA GLU A 179 18.26 -3.29 -2.70
C GLU A 179 19.77 -3.22 -2.92
#